data_AF-A0A7X3F132-F1
#
_entry.id   AF-A0A7X3F132-F1
#
_cell.length_a   1.000
_cell.length_b   1.000
_cell.length_c   1.000
_cell.angle_alpha   90.00
_cell.angle_beta   90.00
_cell.angle_gamma   90.00
#
_symmetry.space_group_name_H-M   'P 1'
#
loop_
_entity.id
_entity.type
_entity.pdbx_description
1 polymer ?
#
loop_
_entity_poly.entity_id
_entity_poly.type
_entity_poly.pdbx_seq_one_letter_code
_entity_poly.pdbx_strand_id
1 'polypeptide(L)'
;MKQLKKMAVAFCNRKKYTYAELSDWKLLLIGIPSFAVGAYYLWVSGNVTVEMLNWSQDHAITLDAMLAFAFLGLIGLSGLYFATVARRCYELIYERNFK
;
A
#
# COMPACT_ATOMS: atom_id res chain seq x y z
N MET A 1 27.54 -6.96 -15.12
CA MET A 1 27.28 -5.50 -14.96
C MET A 1 26.61 -4.82 -16.16
N LYS A 2 26.98 -5.10 -17.43
CA LYS A 2 26.36 -4.46 -18.61
C LYS A 2 24.85 -4.70 -18.77
N GLN A 3 24.35 -5.89 -18.42
CA GLN A 3 22.92 -6.21 -18.56
C GLN A 3 22.04 -5.50 -17.52
N LEU A 4 22.54 -5.34 -16.28
CA LEU A 4 21.84 -4.61 -15.23
C LEU A 4 21.67 -3.12 -15.59
N LYS A 5 22.69 -2.50 -16.19
CA LYS A 5 22.58 -1.11 -16.68
C LYS A 5 21.57 -0.99 -17.82
N LYS A 6 21.52 -1.95 -18.76
CA LYS A 6 20.51 -1.94 -19.83
C LYS A 6 19.09 -2.11 -19.31
N MET A 7 18.88 -2.99 -18.33
CA MET A 7 17.59 -3.16 -17.67
C MET A 7 17.19 -1.93 -16.85
N ALA A 8 18.13 -1.31 -16.12
CA ALA A 8 17.89 -0.09 -15.36
C ALA A 8 17.58 1.10 -16.29
N VAL A 9 18.28 1.24 -17.41
CA VAL A 9 18.00 2.28 -18.41
C VAL A 9 16.65 2.02 -19.08
N ALA A 10 16.31 0.78 -19.44
CA ALA A 10 14.99 0.45 -19.97
C ALA A 10 13.85 0.70 -18.96
N PHE A 11 14.12 0.53 -17.66
CA PHE A 11 13.17 0.83 -16.58
C PHE A 11 13.00 2.34 -16.36
N CYS A 12 14.11 3.11 -16.35
CA CYS A 12 14.07 4.57 -16.26
C CYS A 12 13.45 5.23 -17.48
N ASN A 13 13.61 4.62 -18.66
CA ASN A 13 13.10 5.14 -19.93
C ASN A 13 11.71 4.59 -20.28
N ARG A 14 11.06 3.83 -19.38
CA ARG A 14 9.64 3.54 -19.54
C ARG A 14 8.88 4.86 -19.45
N LYS A 15 8.06 5.15 -20.46
CA LYS A 15 7.00 6.16 -20.35
C LYS A 15 6.23 5.85 -19.08
N LYS A 16 6.39 6.69 -18.06
CA LYS A 16 5.55 6.66 -16.86
C LYS A 16 4.19 7.12 -17.35
N TYR A 17 3.38 6.18 -17.84
CA TYR A 17 1.97 6.42 -18.09
C TYR A 17 1.39 6.87 -16.77
N THR A 18 1.23 8.18 -16.62
CA THR A 18 0.56 8.77 -15.47
C THR A 18 -0.83 8.17 -15.44
N TYR A 19 -1.33 7.78 -14.27
CA TYR A 19 -2.67 7.19 -14.12
C TYR A 19 -3.77 7.98 -14.87
N ALA A 20 -3.54 9.27 -15.14
CA ALA A 20 -4.35 10.15 -15.98
C ALA A 20 -4.47 9.77 -17.48
N GLU A 21 -3.66 8.85 -18.01
CA GLU A 21 -3.75 8.37 -19.41
C GLU A 21 -4.41 6.99 -19.51
N LEU A 22 -4.69 6.32 -18.39
CA LEU A 22 -5.35 5.02 -18.39
C LEU A 22 -6.87 5.21 -18.54
N SER A 23 -7.51 4.31 -19.31
CA SER A 23 -8.96 4.21 -19.43
C SER A 23 -9.61 3.89 -18.07
N ASP A 24 -10.81 4.41 -17.81
CA ASP A 24 -11.50 4.26 -16.52
C ASP A 24 -11.66 2.81 -16.06
N TRP A 25 -11.88 1.88 -17.01
CA TRP A 25 -11.92 0.44 -16.74
C TRP A 25 -10.61 -0.13 -16.18
N LYS A 26 -9.46 0.33 -16.67
CA LYS A 26 -8.14 -0.10 -16.16
C LYS A 26 -7.84 0.53 -14.81
N LEU A 27 -8.30 1.76 -14.59
CA LEU A 27 -8.19 2.43 -13.30
C LEU A 27 -9.02 1.71 -12.22
N LEU A 28 -10.22 1.27 -12.57
CA LEU A 28 -11.09 0.50 -11.68
C LEU A 28 -10.46 -0.85 -11.32
N LEU A 29 -9.87 -1.54 -12.32
CA LEU A 29 -9.20 -2.82 -12.15
C LEU A 29 -7.95 -2.72 -11.26
N ILE A 30 -7.28 -1.57 -11.20
CA ILE A 30 -6.14 -1.34 -10.29
C ILE A 30 -6.60 -0.80 -8.93
N GLY A 31 -7.59 0.09 -8.93
CA GLY A 31 -8.09 0.78 -7.74
C GLY A 31 -8.81 -0.16 -6.77
N ILE A 32 -9.68 -1.04 -7.27
CA ILE A 32 -10.43 -2.01 -6.45
C ILE A 32 -9.50 -2.97 -5.69
N PRO A 33 -8.57 -3.69 -6.32
CA PRO A 33 -7.68 -4.59 -5.58
C PRO A 33 -6.74 -3.82 -4.67
N SER A 34 -6.28 -2.62 -5.07
CA SER A 34 -5.48 -1.76 -4.18
C SER A 34 -6.28 -1.36 -2.94
N PHE A 35 -7.55 -1.02 -3.10
CA PHE A 35 -8.43 -0.72 -1.97
C PHE A 35 -8.62 -1.94 -1.07
N ALA A 36 -8.92 -3.11 -1.64
CA ALA A 36 -9.12 -4.34 -0.89
C ALA A 36 -7.87 -4.74 -0.09
N VAL A 37 -6.69 -4.72 -0.73
CA VAL A 37 -5.41 -5.04 -0.06
C VAL A 37 -5.09 -3.99 1.00
N GLY A 38 -5.27 -2.70 0.70
CA GLY A 38 -5.04 -1.61 1.65
C GLY A 38 -5.93 -1.71 2.88
N ALA A 39 -7.24 -1.94 2.68
CA ALA A 39 -8.21 -2.14 3.75
C ALA A 39 -7.91 -3.37 4.59
N TYR A 40 -7.54 -4.49 3.96
CA TYR A 40 -7.18 -5.73 4.66
C TYR A 40 -5.93 -5.53 5.53
N TYR A 41 -4.87 -4.93 4.98
CA TYR A 41 -3.64 -4.68 5.75
C TYR A 41 -3.85 -3.70 6.90
N LEU A 42 -4.63 -2.65 6.69
CA LEU A 42 -5.01 -1.73 7.77
C LEU A 42 -5.81 -2.44 8.86
N TRP A 43 -6.79 -3.26 8.47
CA TRP A 43 -7.62 -4.02 9.41
C TRP A 43 -6.80 -5.02 10.23
N VAL A 44 -5.94 -5.81 9.57
CA VAL A 44 -5.02 -6.74 10.24
C VAL A 44 -4.09 -5.98 11.18
N SER A 45 -3.47 -4.90 10.71
CA SER A 45 -2.56 -4.11 11.54
C SER A 45 -3.27 -3.53 12.76
N GLY A 46 -4.51 -3.08 12.62
CA GLY A 46 -5.31 -2.54 13.72
C GLY A 46 -5.66 -3.61 14.77
N ASN A 47 -6.21 -4.74 14.33
CA ASN A 47 -6.62 -5.81 15.26
C ASN A 47 -5.42 -6.38 16.03
N VAL A 48 -4.33 -6.68 15.32
CA VAL A 48 -3.15 -7.29 15.94
C VAL A 48 -2.42 -6.28 16.83
N THR A 49 -2.42 -4.98 16.47
CA THR A 49 -1.84 -3.94 17.34
C THR A 49 -2.61 -3.83 18.66
N VAL A 50 -3.94 -3.90 18.63
CA VAL A 50 -4.77 -3.88 19.85
C VAL A 50 -4.52 -5.12 20.70
N GLU A 51 -4.45 -6.30 20.07
CA GLU A 51 -4.17 -7.56 20.77
C GLU A 51 -2.78 -7.56 21.41
N MET A 52 -1.75 -7.08 20.70
CA MET A 52 -0.40 -6.91 21.24
C MET A 52 -0.34 -5.87 22.36
N LEU A 53 -1.10 -4.77 22.25
CA LEU A 53 -1.14 -3.75 23.29
C LEU A 53 -1.74 -4.32 24.58
N ASN A 54 -2.84 -5.07 24.48
CA ASN A 54 -3.44 -5.76 25.62
C ASN A 54 -2.46 -6.78 26.22
N TRP A 55 -1.77 -7.57 25.40
CA TRP A 55 -0.76 -8.52 25.86
C TRP A 55 0.42 -7.83 26.57
N SER A 56 0.86 -6.67 26.07
CA SER A 56 1.95 -5.88 26.66
C SER A 56 1.62 -5.23 28.01
N GLN A 57 0.33 -5.11 28.35
CA GLN A 57 -0.06 -4.63 29.68
C GLN A 57 0.16 -5.71 30.75
N ASP A 58 0.03 -6.98 30.37
CA ASP A 58 0.25 -8.12 31.27
C ASP A 58 1.70 -8.63 31.27
N HIS A 59 2.49 -8.33 30.23
CA HIS A 59 3.86 -8.85 30.06
C HIS A 59 4.87 -7.72 29.79
N ALA A 60 6.07 -7.85 30.38
CA ALA A 60 7.17 -6.95 30.06
C ALA A 60 7.54 -7.01 28.57
N ILE A 61 7.73 -5.84 27.95
CA ILE A 61 8.07 -5.75 26.53
C ILE A 61 9.47 -6.33 26.30
N THR A 62 9.50 -7.50 25.65
CA THR A 62 10.72 -8.14 25.18
C THR A 62 11.18 -7.52 23.86
N LEU A 63 12.47 -7.71 23.52
CA LEU A 63 13.03 -7.27 22.24
C LEU A 63 12.28 -7.85 21.04
N ASP A 64 11.81 -9.10 21.15
CA ASP A 64 11.02 -9.76 20.10
C ASP A 64 9.67 -9.07 19.87
N ALA A 65 9.00 -8.64 20.95
CA ALA A 65 7.75 -7.89 20.85
C ALA A 65 7.97 -6.54 20.15
N MET A 66 9.07 -5.85 20.45
CA MET A 66 9.41 -4.58 19.79
C MET A 66 9.65 -4.77 18.28
N LEU A 67 10.28 -5.87 17.89
CA LEU A 67 10.52 -6.21 16.49
C LEU A 67 9.22 -6.57 15.76
N ALA A 68 8.31 -7.28 16.43
CA ALA A 68 6.99 -7.58 15.90
C ALA A 68 6.13 -6.31 15.72
N PHE A 69 6.18 -5.36 16.67
CA PHE A 69 5.54 -4.05 16.52
C PHE A 69 6.09 -3.27 15.32
N ALA A 70 7.40 -3.29 15.09
CA ALA A 70 8.00 -2.64 13.93
C ALA A 70 7.51 -3.29 12.61
N PHE A 71 7.40 -4.62 12.57
CA PHE A 71 6.88 -5.34 11.40
C PHE A 71 5.38 -5.04 11.16
N LEU A 72 4.58 -4.96 12.22
CA LEU A 72 3.19 -4.52 12.15
C LEU A 72 3.05 -3.09 11.63
N GLY A 73 3.92 -2.18 12.09
CA GLY A 73 3.98 -0.82 11.57
C GLY A 73 4.28 -0.77 10.07
N LEU A 74 5.18 -1.63 9.59
CA LEU A 74 5.46 -1.76 8.15
C LEU A 74 4.26 -2.31 7.36
N ILE A 75 3.52 -3.27 7.90
CA ILE A 75 2.29 -3.78 7.29
C ILE A 75 1.26 -2.65 7.21
N GLY A 76 1.03 -1.92 8.30
CA GLY A 76 0.12 -0.77 8.33
C GLY A 76 0.51 0.32 7.32
N LEU A 77 1.80 0.65 7.23
CA LEU A 77 2.32 1.59 6.23
C LEU A 77 2.09 1.11 4.79
N SER A 78 2.26 -0.19 4.52
CA SER A 78 1.96 -0.75 3.21
C SER A 78 0.47 -0.68 2.90
N GLY A 79 -0.41 -0.92 3.89
CA GLY A 79 -1.85 -0.73 3.76
C GLY A 79 -2.23 0.71 3.43
N LEU A 80 -1.63 1.69 4.11
CA LEU A 80 -1.80 3.12 3.81
C LEU A 80 -1.36 3.46 2.39
N TYR A 81 -0.22 2.93 1.94
CA TYR A 81 0.25 3.15 0.57
C TYR A 81 -0.79 2.69 -0.45
N PHE A 82 -1.32 1.47 -0.32
CA PHE A 82 -2.38 0.97 -1.21
C PHE A 82 -3.67 1.79 -1.11
N ALA A 83 -4.03 2.28 0.08
CA ALA A 83 -5.16 3.19 0.26
C ALA A 83 -4.96 4.52 -0.48
N THR A 84 -3.75 5.09 -0.47
CA THR A 84 -3.45 6.32 -1.23
C THR A 84 -3.53 6.10 -2.74
N VAL A 85 -3.09 4.93 -3.23
CA VAL A 85 -3.22 4.54 -4.63
C VAL A 85 -4.70 4.43 -5.01
N ALA A 86 -5.49 3.73 -4.21
CA ALA A 86 -6.93 3.60 -4.41
C ALA A 86 -7.64 4.96 -4.43
N ARG A 87 -7.31 5.86 -3.48
CA ARG A 87 -7.84 7.23 -3.42
C ARG A 87 -7.52 8.00 -4.69
N ARG A 88 -6.29 7.90 -5.22
CA ARG A 88 -5.90 8.59 -6.45
C ARG A 88 -6.64 8.05 -7.67
N CYS A 89 -6.86 6.73 -7.75
CA CYS A 89 -7.69 6.15 -8.81
C CYS A 89 -9.14 6.64 -8.72
N TYR A 90 -9.72 6.65 -7.53
CA TYR A 90 -11.08 7.14 -7.33
C TYR A 90 -11.23 8.62 -7.73
N GLU A 91 -10.29 9.47 -7.32
CA GLU A 91 -10.28 10.90 -7.66
C GLU A 91 -10.24 11.14 -9.17
N LEU A 92 -9.41 10.40 -9.90
CA LEU A 92 -9.33 10.49 -11.37
C LEU A 92 -10.62 10.01 -12.06
N ILE A 93 -11.27 8.96 -11.56
CA ILE A 93 -12.58 8.51 -12.08
C ILE A 93 -13.65 9.56 -11.80
N TYR A 94 -13.63 10.15 -10.60
CA TYR A 94 -14.57 11.18 -10.19
C TYR A 94 -14.45 12.45 -11.05
N GLU A 95 -13.21 12.92 -11.28
CA GLU A 95 -12.94 14.09 -12.14
C GLU A 95 -13.38 13.90 -13.59
N ARG A 96 -13.42 12.66 -14.10
CA ARG A 96 -13.81 12.39 -15.50
C ARG A 96 -15.30 12.17 -15.71
N ASN A 97 -15.99 11.64 -14.71
CA ASN A 97 -17.39 11.23 -14.85
C ASN A 97 -18.38 12.17 -14.16
N PHE A 98 -17.94 12.93 -13.14
CA PHE A 98 -18.83 13.71 -12.28
C PHE A 98 -18.46 15.19 -12.14
N LYS A 99 -17.33 15.63 -12.71
CA LYS A 99 -16.89 17.01 -12.74
C LYS A 99 -16.75 17.49 -14.18
#